data_AF-A0A4U1FY94-F1
#
_entry.id   AF-A0A4U1FY94-F1
#
_cell.length_a   1.000
_cell.length_b   1.000
_cell.length_c   1.000
_cell.angle_alpha   90.00
_cell.angle_beta   90.00
_cell.angle_gamma   90.00
#
_symmetry.space_group_name_H-M   'P 1'
#
loop_
_entity.id
_entity.type
_entity.pdbx_description
1 polymer ?
#
loop_
_entity_poly.entity_id
_entity_poly.type
_entity_poly.pdbx_seq_one_letter_code
_entity_poly.pdbx_strand_id
1 'polypeptide(L)'
;MITDSVIKEIYKKFSKPHKRREDLQLEYFIPMLQQHHSISIDQTEIILEDLEEFNPFRRFLIRSLNAILEFDKMIAFVFRTHILFLGKEDNQMRVHMRPEPKKSLFDKIFGRG
;
A
#
# COMPACT_ATOMS: atom_id res chain seq x y z
N MET A 1 -8.47 13.75 4.44
CA MET A 1 -7.66 14.30 3.33
C MET A 1 -6.27 13.67 3.35
N ILE A 2 -5.75 13.23 2.20
CA ILE A 2 -4.41 12.63 2.11
C ILE A 2 -3.39 13.76 1.93
N THR A 3 -2.56 14.02 2.93
CA THR A 3 -1.48 15.03 2.92
C THR A 3 -0.12 14.37 3.15
N ASP A 4 0.96 15.08 2.83
CA ASP A 4 2.33 14.58 3.07
C ASP A 4 2.61 14.30 4.55
N SER A 5 2.04 15.07 5.47
CA SER A 5 2.17 14.83 6.91
C SER A 5 1.50 13.50 7.29
N VAL A 6 0.28 13.27 6.81
CA VAL A 6 -0.46 12.02 7.03
C VAL A 6 0.29 10.83 6.44
N ILE A 7 0.83 10.96 5.22
CA ILE A 7 1.62 9.90 4.57
C ILE A 7 2.86 9.54 5.43
N LYS A 8 3.58 10.55 5.94
CA LYS A 8 4.74 10.32 6.83
C LYS A 8 4.34 9.59 8.11
N GLU A 9 3.20 9.95 8.70
CA GLU A 9 2.67 9.28 9.89
C GLU A 9 2.28 7.82 9.61
N ILE A 10 1.67 7.54 8.46
CA ILE A 10 1.33 6.17 8.04
C ILE A 10 2.60 5.30 7.98
N TYR A 11 3.66 5.76 7.30
CA TYR A 11 4.91 4.99 7.24
C TYR A 11 5.56 4.77 8.61
N LYS A 12 5.40 5.72 9.55
CA LYS A 12 5.93 5.59 10.90
C LYS A 12 5.13 4.58 11.71
N LYS A 13 3.79 4.71 11.70
CA LYS A 13 2.86 3.87 12.47
C LYS A 13 2.83 2.43 11.95
N PHE A 14 2.78 2.26 10.64
CA PHE A 14 2.69 0.97 9.95
C PHE A 14 4.04 0.59 9.34
N SER A 15 5.09 0.69 10.14
CA SER A 15 6.46 0.33 9.73
C SER A 15 6.73 -1.18 9.74
N LYS A 16 5.86 -1.95 10.38
CA LYS A 16 5.93 -3.41 10.50
C LYS A 16 4.72 -4.05 9.78
N PRO A 17 4.87 -5.28 9.27
CA PRO A 17 3.76 -6.02 8.68
C PRO A 17 2.66 -6.27 9.72
N HIS A 18 1.43 -6.47 9.23
CA HIS A 18 0.32 -6.91 10.06
C HIS A 18 0.68 -8.24 10.74
N LYS A 19 0.17 -8.44 11.96
CA LYS A 19 0.43 -9.68 12.71
C LYS A 19 -0.47 -10.81 12.24
N ARG A 20 -1.72 -10.50 11.91
CA ARG A 20 -2.72 -11.46 11.46
C ARG A 20 -3.51 -10.89 10.28
N ARG A 21 -3.96 -11.76 9.38
CA ARG A 21 -4.65 -11.37 8.14
C ARG A 21 -5.92 -10.56 8.43
N GLU A 22 -6.61 -10.91 9.50
CA GLU A 22 -7.89 -10.30 9.90
C GLU A 22 -7.72 -8.81 10.25
N ASP A 23 -6.51 -8.41 10.67
CA ASP A 23 -6.18 -7.01 10.98
C ASP A 23 -6.23 -6.12 9.72
N LEU A 24 -6.21 -6.70 8.51
CA LEU A 24 -6.33 -5.97 7.24
C LEU A 24 -7.78 -5.70 6.83
N GLN A 25 -8.76 -6.39 7.43
CA GLN A 25 -10.19 -6.23 7.15
C GLN A 25 -10.54 -6.32 5.65
N LEU A 26 -9.91 -7.26 4.93
CA LEU A 26 -10.07 -7.44 3.48
C LEU A 26 -11.53 -7.66 3.06
N GLU A 27 -12.31 -8.37 3.86
CA GLU A 27 -13.74 -8.63 3.61
C GLU A 27 -14.59 -7.35 3.63
N TYR A 28 -14.12 -6.29 4.28
CA TYR A 28 -14.79 -4.99 4.29
C TYR A 28 -14.32 -4.12 3.12
N PHE A 29 -13.00 -4.04 2.87
CA PHE A 29 -12.45 -3.11 1.88
C PHE A 29 -12.55 -3.60 0.43
N ILE A 30 -12.38 -4.90 0.17
CA ILE A 30 -12.34 -5.42 -1.20
C ILE A 30 -13.70 -5.26 -1.90
N PRO A 31 -14.86 -5.60 -1.30
CA PRO A 31 -16.15 -5.42 -1.96
C PRO A 31 -16.46 -3.95 -2.29
N MET A 32 -16.00 -3.01 -1.46
CA MET A 32 -16.16 -1.57 -1.71
C MET A 32 -15.38 -1.14 -2.96
N LEU A 33 -14.15 -1.62 -3.12
CA LEU A 33 -13.32 -1.30 -4.28
C LEU A 33 -13.76 -2.00 -5.55
N GLN A 34 -14.30 -3.22 -5.43
CA GLN A 34 -14.82 -4.00 -6.56
C GLN A 34 -15.99 -3.32 -7.30
N GLN A 35 -16.59 -2.27 -6.73
CA GLN A 35 -17.60 -1.45 -7.41
C GLN A 35 -17.02 -0.64 -8.57
N HIS A 36 -15.73 -0.30 -8.51
CA HIS A 36 -15.07 0.57 -9.49
C HIS A 36 -13.75 0.00 -10.05
N HIS A 37 -13.17 -1.00 -9.39
CA HIS A 37 -11.94 -1.67 -9.79
C HIS A 37 -12.17 -3.16 -10.06
N SER A 38 -11.50 -3.70 -11.07
CA SER A 38 -11.52 -5.14 -11.35
C SER A 38 -10.53 -5.86 -10.43
N ILE A 39 -10.95 -6.24 -9.22
CA ILE A 39 -10.08 -6.87 -8.22
C ILE A 39 -10.38 -8.36 -8.09
N SER A 40 -9.36 -9.19 -8.25
CA SER A 40 -9.36 -10.61 -7.88
C SER A 40 -8.57 -10.79 -6.58
N ILE A 41 -9.09 -11.62 -5.66
CA ILE A 41 -8.42 -11.92 -4.40
C ILE A 41 -8.49 -13.42 -4.12
N ASP A 42 -7.38 -13.97 -3.65
CA ASP A 42 -7.32 -15.33 -3.13
C ASP A 42 -6.77 -15.36 -1.68
N GLN A 43 -6.30 -16.53 -1.24
CA GLN A 43 -5.74 -16.72 0.09
C GLN A 43 -4.37 -16.05 0.29
N THR A 44 -3.67 -15.68 -0.77
CA THR A 44 -2.27 -15.24 -0.75
C THR A 44 -2.04 -13.89 -1.41
N GLU A 45 -2.79 -13.55 -2.44
CA GLU A 45 -2.55 -12.38 -3.29
C GLU A 45 -3.83 -11.65 -3.69
N ILE A 46 -3.60 -10.41 -4.13
CA ILE A 46 -4.59 -9.53 -4.71
C ILE A 46 -4.07 -9.13 -6.09
N ILE A 47 -4.96 -9.17 -7.08
CA ILE A 47 -4.68 -8.81 -8.47
C ILE A 47 -5.66 -7.72 -8.90
N LEU A 48 -5.11 -6.63 -9.43
CA LEU A 48 -5.82 -5.51 -10.06
C LEU A 48 -5.87 -5.75 -11.57
N GLU A 49 -6.93 -6.39 -12.04
CA GLU A 49 -7.13 -6.81 -13.43
C GLU A 49 -7.41 -5.64 -14.38
N ASP A 50 -7.71 -4.47 -13.84
CA ASP A 50 -7.87 -3.20 -14.58
C ASP A 50 -6.52 -2.59 -15.00
N LEU A 51 -5.40 -3.12 -14.51
CA LEU A 51 -4.05 -2.68 -14.88
C LEU A 51 -3.44 -3.53 -15.97
N GLU A 52 -2.56 -2.91 -16.78
CA GLU A 52 -1.76 -3.61 -17.78
C GLU A 52 -0.92 -4.74 -17.17
N GLU A 53 -0.72 -5.81 -17.92
CA GLU A 53 -0.03 -7.03 -17.47
C GLU A 53 1.37 -6.75 -16.88
N PHE A 54 2.09 -5.80 -17.47
CA PHE A 54 3.45 -5.43 -17.04
C PHE A 54 3.49 -4.37 -15.93
N ASN A 55 2.34 -3.95 -15.42
CA ASN A 55 2.30 -2.98 -14.33
C ASN A 55 2.84 -3.62 -13.03
N PRO A 56 3.87 -3.04 -12.39
CA PRO A 56 4.50 -3.64 -11.21
C PRO A 56 3.61 -3.66 -9.96
N PHE A 57 2.50 -2.91 -9.95
CA PHE A 57 1.52 -2.88 -8.86
C PHE A 57 0.27 -3.72 -9.16
N ARG A 58 0.22 -4.40 -10.31
CA ARG A 58 -0.90 -5.26 -10.71
C ARG A 58 -1.17 -6.39 -9.74
N ARG A 59 -0.13 -7.07 -9.28
CA ARG A 59 -0.24 -8.22 -8.39
C ARG A 59 0.63 -8.00 -7.17
N PHE A 60 0.06 -8.20 -5.99
CA PHE A 60 0.81 -8.15 -4.75
C PHE A 60 0.29 -9.15 -3.74
N LEU A 61 1.21 -9.60 -2.88
CA LEU A 61 0.93 -10.58 -1.85
C LEU A 61 0.28 -9.91 -0.65
N ILE A 62 -0.73 -10.54 -0.07
CA ILE A 62 -1.41 -10.03 1.13
C ILE A 62 -0.40 -9.89 2.29
N ARG A 63 0.53 -10.84 2.42
CA ARG A 63 1.61 -10.81 3.44
C ARG A 63 2.55 -9.61 3.34
N SER A 64 2.61 -8.91 2.20
CA SER A 64 3.47 -7.73 2.04
C SER A 64 2.81 -6.43 2.50
N LEU A 65 1.51 -6.47 2.79
CA LEU A 65 0.78 -5.34 3.37
C LEU A 65 1.15 -5.15 4.84
N ASN A 66 1.31 -3.91 5.24
CA ASN A 66 1.42 -3.52 6.64
C ASN A 66 0.06 -3.14 7.23
N ALA A 67 -0.81 -2.51 6.44
CA ALA A 67 -2.16 -2.14 6.82
C ALA A 67 -3.02 -1.78 5.60
N ILE A 68 -4.33 -1.70 5.79
CA ILE A 68 -5.27 -1.05 4.87
C ILE A 68 -5.97 0.07 5.63
N LEU A 69 -6.08 1.25 5.03
CA LEU A 69 -6.66 2.44 5.66
C LEU A 69 -7.73 3.06 4.76
N GLU A 70 -8.88 3.40 5.34
CA GLU A 70 -9.92 4.14 4.64
C GLU A 70 -9.68 5.65 4.72
N PHE A 71 -9.83 6.32 3.58
CA PHE A 71 -9.99 7.77 3.47
C PHE A 71 -11.33 8.07 2.79
N ASP A 72 -11.72 9.34 2.84
CA ASP A 72 -13.00 9.83 2.29
C ASP A 72 -13.31 9.26 0.90
N LYS A 73 -12.39 9.47 -0.06
CA LYS A 73 -12.52 9.04 -1.46
C LYS A 73 -11.62 7.89 -1.90
N MET A 74 -10.73 7.42 -1.02
CA MET A 74 -9.68 6.47 -1.40
C MET A 74 -9.49 5.42 -0.30
N ILE A 75 -9.08 4.21 -0.68
CA ILE A 75 -8.54 3.20 0.24
C ILE A 75 -7.04 3.07 0.00
N ALA A 76 -6.26 3.06 1.07
CA ALA A 76 -4.81 2.98 1.03
C ALA A 76 -4.30 1.61 1.47
N PHE A 77 -3.65 0.90 0.57
CA PHE A 77 -2.89 -0.32 0.83
C PHE A 77 -1.46 0.08 1.18
N VAL A 78 -1.10 -0.10 2.44
CA VAL A 78 0.18 0.35 2.98
C VAL A 78 1.18 -0.78 2.89
N PHE A 79 2.28 -0.56 2.19
CA PHE A 79 3.43 -1.47 2.13
C PHE A 79 4.61 -0.85 2.87
N ARG A 80 5.68 -1.64 3.03
CA ARG A 80 6.94 -1.15 3.63
C ARG A 80 7.55 0.03 2.88
N THR A 81 7.52 -0.03 1.55
CA THR A 81 8.23 0.90 0.64
C THR A 81 7.32 1.84 -0.12
N HIS A 82 6.02 1.58 -0.17
CA HIS A 82 5.09 2.42 -0.92
C HIS A 82 3.69 2.33 -0.30
N ILE A 83 2.80 3.23 -0.72
CA ILE A 83 1.38 3.17 -0.41
C ILE A 83 0.65 3.22 -1.75
N LEU A 84 -0.26 2.28 -1.95
CA LEU A 84 -1.13 2.23 -3.11
C LEU A 84 -2.51 2.75 -2.70
N PHE A 85 -2.96 3.81 -3.34
CA PHE A 85 -4.28 4.40 -3.13
C PHE A 85 -5.19 4.01 -4.29
N LEU A 86 -6.36 3.46 -3.98
CA LEU A 86 -7.42 3.08 -4.92
C LEU A 86 -8.68 3.91 -4.66
N GLY A 87 -9.35 4.33 -5.71
CA GLY A 87 -10.57 5.15 -5.67
C GLY A 87 -11.76 4.37 -5.11
N LYS A 88 -12.60 5.06 -4.34
CA LYS A 88 -13.90 4.52 -3.87
C LYS A 88 -15.06 4.86 -4.82
N GLU A 89 -14.88 5.87 -5.66
CA GLU A 89 -15.95 6.43 -6.53
C GLU A 89 -15.58 6.33 -8.02
N ASP A 90 -14.33 5.95 -8.32
CA ASP A 90 -13.76 5.84 -9.66
C ASP A 90 -12.69 4.73 -9.69
N ASN A 91 -12.12 4.47 -10.86
CA ASN A 91 -11.03 3.50 -11.04
C ASN A 91 -9.65 4.15 -10.88
N GLN A 92 -9.55 5.27 -10.16
CA GLN A 92 -8.28 5.98 -10.03
C GLN A 92 -7.31 5.21 -9.13
N MET A 93 -6.08 5.01 -9.63
CA MET A 93 -4.97 4.46 -8.86
C MET A 93 -3.85 5.50 -8.69
N ARG A 94 -3.32 5.60 -7.47
CA ARG A 94 -2.13 6.44 -7.19
C ARG A 94 -1.14 5.66 -6.35
N VAL A 95 0.13 5.77 -6.69
CA VAL A 95 1.22 5.17 -5.92
C VAL A 95 2.05 6.27 -5.29
N HIS A 96 2.26 6.19 -3.98
CA HIS A 96 3.23 7.00 -3.27
C HIS A 96 4.42 6.14 -2.86
N MET A 97 5.61 6.44 -3.38
CA MET A 97 6.84 5.78 -3.00
C MET A 97 7.43 6.41 -1.75
N ARG A 98 7.86 5.59 -0.78
CA ARG A 98 8.58 6.06 0.39
C ARG A 98 9.93 6.62 -0.08
N PRO A 99 10.26 7.88 0.23
CA PRO A 99 11.58 8.41 -0.08
C PRO A 99 12.64 7.53 0.58
N GLU A 100 13.67 7.15 -0.17
CA GLU A 100 14.81 6.46 0.42
C GLU A 100 15.38 7.33 1.56
N PRO A 101 15.67 6.75 2.74
CA PRO A 101 16.41 7.49 3.74
C PRO A 101 17.74 7.87 3.11
N LYS A 102 18.02 9.18 3.00
CA LYS A 102 19.33 9.67 2.56
C LYS A 102 20.37 8.92 3.40
N LYS A 103 21.29 8.21 2.74
CA LYS A 103 22.41 7.52 3.40
C LYS A 103 22.92 8.43 4.51
N SER A 104 22.86 7.95 5.75
CA SER A 104 23.21 8.77 6.90
C SER A 104 24.65 9.23 6.74
N LEU A 105 25.00 10.42 7.21
CA LEU A 105 26.41 10.85 7.25
C LEU A 105 27.26 9.84 8.03
N PHE A 106 26.65 9.09 8.96
CA PHE A 106 27.27 7.96 9.64
C PHE A 106 27.59 6.77 8.71
N ASP A 107 26.76 6.49 7.69
CA ASP A 107 27.05 5.45 6.69
C ASP A 107 28.27 5.81 5.83
N LYS A 108 28.51 7.12 5.61
CA LYS A 108 29.70 7.61 4.91
C LYS A 108 30.98 7.60 5.75
N ILE A 109 30.85 7.71 7.08
CA ILE A 109 32.00 7.79 8.00
C ILE A 109 32.38 6.40 8.55
N PHE A 110 31.42 5.49 8.75
CA PHE A 110 31.66 4.16 9.32
C PHE A 110 31.52 3.01 8.31
N GLY A 111 31.20 3.28 7.03
CA GLY A 111 31.10 2.26 5.98
C GLY A 111 32.43 1.94 5.30
N ARG A 112 33.28 1.14 5.95
CA ARG A 112 34.34 0.34 5.32
C ARG A 112 34.11 -1.13 5.71
N GLY A 113 33.93 -1.98 4.70
CA GLY A 113 33.72 -3.43 4.81
C GLY A 113 32.81 -3.92 3.70
#